data_AF-A0A4P7URG5-F1
#
_entry.id   AF-A0A4P7URG5-F1
#
_cell.length_a   1.000
_cell.length_b   1.000
_cell.length_c   1.000
_cell.angle_alpha   90.00
_cell.angle_beta   90.00
_cell.angle_gamma   90.00
#
_symmetry.space_group_name_H-M   'P 1'
#
loop_
_entity.id
_entity.type
_entity.pdbx_description
1 polymer ?
#
loop_
_entity_poly.entity_id
_entity_poly.type
_entity_poly.pdbx_seq_one_letter_code
_entity_poly.pdbx_strand_id
1 'polypeptide(L)'
;MNARKIREDLGRAKACCSRHDTERALFLIISALKELGGQSAPLDLRGDFRAALAELAADPDLKAAGAPVSGYSPGGEKELLQRLSQFYRAMKGQEKEEEYQLALQRKLNLDHCFSDGKKFLAEGKPSEADACFAEALKHYKDENAIFGMMARAMMDAGEYVRAIGHARTGLKEMPDDAELARILEECTRLRQ
;
A
#
# COMPACT_ATOMS: atom_id res chain seq x y z
N MET A 1 -25.84 5.84 -24.86
CA MET A 1 -25.24 7.14 -24.53
C MET A 1 -26.12 7.89 -23.52
N ASN A 2 -25.69 8.02 -22.26
CA ASN A 2 -26.42 8.79 -21.25
C ASN A 2 -25.75 10.15 -21.03
N ALA A 3 -26.21 11.17 -21.76
CA ALA A 3 -25.61 12.51 -21.74
C ALA A 3 -25.64 13.19 -20.35
N ARG A 4 -26.65 12.89 -19.52
CA ARG A 4 -26.74 13.40 -18.14
C ARG A 4 -25.63 12.83 -17.27
N LYS A 5 -25.43 11.52 -17.35
CA LYS A 5 -24.36 10.80 -16.62
C LYS A 5 -22.98 11.28 -17.05
N ILE A 6 -22.76 11.48 -18.36
CA ILE A 6 -21.49 12.02 -18.88
C ILE A 6 -21.18 13.38 -18.28
N ARG A 7 -22.14 14.32 -18.23
CA ARG A 7 -21.90 15.63 -17.60
C ARG A 7 -21.61 15.54 -16.11
N GLU A 8 -22.31 14.65 -15.40
CA GLU A 8 -22.10 14.44 -13.97
C GLU A 8 -20.70 13.89 -13.71
N ASP A 9 -20.26 12.89 -14.48
CA ASP A 9 -18.91 12.32 -14.37
C ASP A 9 -17.83 13.35 -14.70
N LEU A 10 -18.04 14.18 -15.73
CA LEU A 10 -17.11 15.28 -16.07
C LEU A 10 -17.08 16.39 -15.02
N GLY A 11 -18.22 16.73 -14.40
CA GLY A 11 -18.29 17.68 -13.31
C GLY A 11 -17.56 17.17 -12.06
N ARG A 12 -17.74 15.88 -11.73
CA ARG A 12 -17.01 15.22 -10.64
C ARG A 12 -15.52 15.11 -10.92
N ALA A 13 -15.12 14.86 -12.17
CA ALA A 13 -13.72 14.80 -12.54
C ALA A 13 -13.01 16.13 -12.28
N LYS A 14 -13.64 17.26 -12.65
CA LYS A 14 -13.10 18.61 -12.36
C LYS A 14 -12.95 18.86 -10.85
N ALA A 15 -13.94 18.45 -10.05
CA ALA A 15 -13.86 18.54 -8.60
C ALA A 15 -12.73 17.68 -8.02
N CYS A 16 -12.49 16.49 -8.58
CA CYS A 16 -11.35 15.65 -8.21
C CYS A 16 -10.01 16.29 -8.58
N CYS A 17 -9.88 16.91 -9.76
CA CYS A 17 -8.67 17.67 -10.13
C CYS A 17 -8.36 18.80 -9.12
N SER A 18 -9.39 19.52 -8.65
CA SER A 18 -9.20 20.57 -7.63
C SER A 18 -8.74 20.05 -6.26
N ARG A 19 -8.85 18.74 -6.02
CA ARG A 19 -8.43 18.06 -4.79
C ARG A 19 -7.14 17.26 -4.98
N HIS A 20 -6.49 17.34 -6.14
CA HIS A 20 -5.34 16.50 -6.53
C HIS A 20 -5.64 15.00 -6.46
N ASP A 21 -6.91 14.60 -6.59
CA ASP A 21 -7.32 13.19 -6.68
C ASP A 21 -7.29 12.77 -8.17
N THR A 22 -6.05 12.66 -8.69
CA THR A 22 -5.76 12.46 -10.12
C THR A 22 -6.23 11.11 -10.63
N GLU A 23 -6.12 10.06 -9.82
CA GLU A 23 -6.61 8.72 -10.17
C GLU A 23 -8.11 8.75 -10.43
N ARG A 24 -8.87 9.34 -9.51
CA ARG A 24 -10.32 9.38 -9.59
C ARG A 24 -10.80 10.28 -10.71
N ALA A 25 -10.13 11.42 -10.94
CA ALA A 25 -10.40 12.30 -12.07
C ALA A 25 -10.20 11.57 -13.41
N LEU A 26 -9.09 10.83 -13.55
CA LEU A 26 -8.78 10.05 -14.75
C LEU A 26 -9.80 8.93 -14.98
N PHE A 27 -10.19 8.20 -13.92
CA PHE A 27 -11.22 7.16 -13.99
C PHE A 27 -12.59 7.70 -14.45
N LEU A 28 -13.00 8.85 -13.93
CA LEU A 28 -14.29 9.49 -14.28
C LEU A 28 -14.30 9.94 -15.74
N ILE A 29 -13.20 10.53 -16.24
CA ILE A 29 -13.06 10.92 -17.65
C ILE A 29 -13.06 9.69 -18.58
N ILE A 30 -12.36 8.62 -18.21
CA ILE A 30 -12.38 7.33 -18.94
C ILE A 30 -13.79 6.74 -18.97
N SER A 31 -14.52 6.81 -17.86
CA SER A 31 -15.89 6.31 -17.76
C SER A 31 -16.84 7.11 -18.64
N ALA A 32 -16.72 8.44 -18.64
CA ALA A 32 -17.47 9.33 -19.53
C ALA A 32 -17.19 9.05 -21.02
N LEU A 33 -15.93 8.77 -21.39
CA LEU A 33 -15.54 8.40 -22.76
C LEU A 33 -16.06 7.01 -23.16
N LYS A 34 -16.13 6.05 -22.23
CA LYS A 34 -16.73 4.72 -22.49
C LYS A 34 -18.24 4.80 -22.74
N GLU A 35 -18.94 5.69 -22.05
CA GLU A 35 -20.38 5.92 -22.22
C GLU A 35 -20.77 6.49 -23.61
N LEU A 36 -19.80 7.07 -24.33
CA LEU A 36 -19.96 7.46 -25.74
C LEU A 36 -19.95 6.24 -26.69
N GLY A 37 -19.48 5.07 -26.25
CA GLY A 37 -19.52 3.84 -27.05
C GLY A 37 -18.73 3.90 -28.37
N GLY A 38 -17.75 4.81 -28.47
CA GLY A 38 -17.00 5.04 -29.71
C GLY A 38 -17.67 5.99 -30.70
N GLN A 39 -18.80 6.62 -30.33
CA GLN A 39 -19.38 7.72 -31.09
C GLN A 39 -18.67 9.04 -30.74
N SER A 40 -18.64 9.98 -31.69
CA SER A 40 -18.14 11.33 -31.42
C SER A 40 -19.04 12.03 -30.39
N ALA A 41 -18.43 12.81 -29.50
CA ALA A 41 -19.20 13.54 -28.51
C ALA A 41 -20.17 14.52 -29.20
N PRO A 42 -21.44 14.60 -28.77
CA PRO A 42 -22.37 15.65 -29.17
C PRO A 42 -21.77 17.04 -28.92
N LEU A 43 -22.10 18.02 -29.78
CA LEU A 43 -21.57 19.39 -29.71
C LEU A 43 -21.62 19.98 -28.30
N ASP A 44 -22.72 19.75 -27.58
CA ASP A 44 -22.96 20.24 -26.22
C ASP A 44 -22.02 19.64 -25.16
N LEU A 45 -21.45 18.45 -25.41
CA LEU A 45 -20.54 17.75 -24.49
C LEU A 45 -19.06 17.95 -24.85
N ARG A 46 -18.75 18.39 -26.08
CA ARG A 46 -17.36 18.63 -26.51
C ARG A 46 -16.66 19.69 -25.65
N GLY A 47 -17.41 20.72 -25.26
CA GLY A 47 -16.93 21.78 -24.36
C GLY A 47 -16.61 21.23 -22.97
N ASP A 48 -17.48 20.38 -22.44
CA ASP A 48 -17.29 19.76 -21.12
C ASP A 48 -16.08 18.83 -21.09
N PHE A 49 -15.90 17.99 -22.13
CA PHE A 49 -14.71 17.16 -22.27
C PHE A 49 -13.44 17.99 -22.39
N ARG A 50 -13.44 19.02 -23.23
CA ARG A 50 -12.27 19.91 -23.38
C ARG A 50 -11.89 20.57 -22.06
N ALA A 51 -12.88 21.06 -21.31
CA ALA A 51 -12.65 21.68 -20.01
C ALA A 51 -12.12 20.66 -18.98
N ALA A 52 -12.73 19.48 -18.87
CA ALA A 52 -12.27 18.44 -17.94
C ALA A 52 -10.85 17.94 -18.25
N LEU A 53 -10.52 17.77 -19.54
CA LEU A 53 -9.18 17.39 -19.99
C LEU A 53 -8.16 18.51 -19.77
N ALA A 54 -8.55 19.77 -19.92
CA ALA A 54 -7.67 20.90 -19.63
C ALA A 54 -7.31 20.98 -18.13
N GLU A 55 -8.29 20.79 -17.24
CA GLU A 55 -8.07 20.72 -15.79
C GLU A 55 -7.18 19.52 -15.43
N LEU A 56 -7.42 18.36 -16.04
CA LEU A 56 -6.59 17.17 -15.85
C LEU A 56 -5.14 17.37 -16.35
N ALA A 57 -4.96 18.11 -17.45
CA ALA A 57 -3.64 18.45 -17.99
C ALA A 57 -2.90 19.51 -17.16
N ALA A 58 -3.63 20.34 -16.42
CA ALA A 58 -3.08 21.35 -15.54
C ALA A 58 -2.55 20.77 -14.22
N ASP A 59 -2.93 19.53 -13.87
CA ASP A 59 -2.50 18.87 -12.65
C ASP A 59 -0.98 18.58 -12.67
N PRO A 60 -0.24 19.00 -11.62
CA PRO A 60 1.21 18.85 -11.58
C PRO A 60 1.68 17.39 -11.56
N ASP A 61 0.95 16.48 -10.93
CA ASP A 61 1.33 15.07 -10.81
C ASP A 61 1.17 14.37 -12.17
N LEU A 62 0.09 14.67 -12.88
CA LEU A 62 -0.14 14.15 -14.23
C LEU A 62 0.80 14.76 -15.27
N LYS A 63 1.18 16.02 -15.08
CA LYS A 63 2.19 16.68 -15.92
C LYS A 63 3.57 16.07 -15.72
N ALA A 64 3.95 15.74 -14.48
CA ALA A 64 5.19 15.03 -14.18
C ALA A 64 5.19 13.59 -14.74
N ALA A 65 4.05 12.92 -14.68
CA ALA A 65 3.88 11.57 -15.23
C ALA A 65 3.74 11.53 -16.76
N GLY A 66 3.70 12.67 -17.45
CA GLY A 66 3.64 12.73 -18.92
C GLY A 66 2.29 12.29 -19.50
N ALA A 67 1.19 12.60 -18.79
CA ALA A 67 -0.14 12.15 -19.19
C ALA A 67 -0.52 12.59 -20.62
N PRO A 68 -1.06 11.69 -21.47
CA PRO A 68 -1.40 11.97 -22.87
C PRO A 68 -2.75 12.70 -22.99
N VAL A 69 -2.90 13.82 -22.27
CA VAL A 69 -4.15 14.58 -22.18
C VAL A 69 -4.28 15.61 -23.31
N SER A 70 -3.17 15.89 -24.01
CA SER A 70 -3.09 16.82 -25.12
C SER A 70 -3.68 16.21 -26.42
N GLY A 71 -4.60 16.95 -27.05
CA GLY A 71 -5.11 16.62 -28.39
C GLY A 71 -6.53 16.08 -28.46
N TYR A 72 -7.47 16.58 -27.64
CA TYR A 72 -8.90 16.31 -27.85
C TYR A 72 -9.36 16.87 -29.20
N SER A 73 -9.56 15.98 -30.17
CA SER A 73 -10.21 16.26 -31.46
C SER A 73 -11.57 15.55 -31.53
N PRO A 74 -12.62 16.22 -32.04
CA PRO A 74 -13.89 15.55 -32.32
C PRO A 74 -13.67 14.42 -33.33
N GLY A 75 -14.09 13.19 -33.01
CA GLY A 75 -13.80 11.98 -33.80
C GLY A 75 -12.61 11.17 -33.28
N GLY A 76 -11.76 11.74 -32.42
CA GLY A 76 -10.61 11.08 -31.80
C GLY A 76 -10.89 10.46 -30.41
N GLU A 77 -12.15 10.43 -29.96
CA GLU A 77 -12.51 10.02 -28.60
C GLU A 77 -12.13 8.56 -28.31
N LYS A 78 -12.16 7.69 -29.32
CA LYS A 78 -11.75 6.28 -29.21
C LYS A 78 -10.25 6.14 -28.95
N GLU A 79 -9.43 6.91 -29.66
CA GLU A 79 -7.97 6.93 -29.48
C GLU A 79 -7.58 7.57 -28.15
N LEU A 80 -8.28 8.64 -27.76
CA LEU A 80 -8.09 9.27 -26.46
C LEU A 80 -8.44 8.29 -25.32
N LEU A 81 -9.56 7.57 -25.43
CA LEU A 81 -9.95 6.55 -24.46
C LEU A 81 -8.89 5.45 -24.34
N GLN A 82 -8.33 4.98 -25.44
CA GLN A 82 -7.26 3.96 -25.44
C GLN A 82 -6.00 4.48 -24.73
N ARG A 83 -5.53 5.68 -25.08
CA ARG A 83 -4.35 6.31 -24.46
C ARG A 83 -4.53 6.54 -22.96
N LEU A 84 -5.66 7.12 -22.54
CA LEU A 84 -5.96 7.36 -21.13
C LEU A 84 -6.14 6.04 -20.36
N SER A 85 -6.75 5.02 -20.96
CA SER A 85 -6.90 3.70 -20.33
C SER A 85 -5.57 2.98 -20.14
N GLN A 86 -4.65 3.09 -21.10
CA GLN A 86 -3.30 2.53 -20.98
C GLN A 86 -2.51 3.24 -19.89
N PHE A 87 -2.58 4.57 -19.87
CA PHE A 87 -1.95 5.41 -18.84
C PHE A 87 -2.51 5.12 -17.44
N TYR A 88 -3.84 5.02 -17.29
CA TYR A 88 -4.49 4.64 -16.03
C TYR A 88 -4.03 3.26 -15.53
N ARG A 89 -3.87 2.29 -16.43
CA ARG A 89 -3.35 0.96 -16.07
C ARG A 89 -1.88 0.99 -15.68
N ALA A 90 -1.07 1.81 -16.34
CA ALA A 90 0.34 1.99 -15.99
C ALA A 90 0.49 2.62 -14.59
N MET A 91 -0.25 3.70 -14.33
CA MET A 91 -0.31 4.35 -13.01
C MET A 91 -0.76 3.38 -11.91
N LYS A 92 -1.87 2.67 -12.14
CA LYS A 92 -2.38 1.67 -11.18
C LYS A 92 -1.47 0.45 -11.03
N GLY A 93 -0.72 0.10 -12.06
CA GLY A 93 0.27 -0.98 -12.03
C GLY A 93 1.48 -0.58 -11.18
N GLN A 94 1.96 0.64 -11.34
CA GLN A 94 3.06 1.21 -10.57
C GLN A 94 2.71 1.32 -9.09
N GLU A 95 1.52 1.81 -8.75
CA GLU A 95 1.08 1.92 -7.35
C GLU A 95 1.02 0.54 -6.65
N LYS A 96 0.51 -0.48 -7.35
CA LYS A 96 0.50 -1.86 -6.83
C LYS A 96 1.89 -2.46 -6.69
N GLU A 97 2.79 -2.12 -7.59
CA GLU A 97 4.17 -2.57 -7.55
C GLU A 97 4.95 -1.87 -6.44
N GLU A 98 4.74 -0.58 -6.22
CA GLU A 98 5.26 0.16 -5.07
C GLU A 98 4.72 -0.39 -3.74
N GLU A 99 3.42 -0.66 -3.64
CA GLU A 99 2.81 -1.27 -2.45
C GLU A 99 3.37 -2.67 -2.18
N TYR A 100 3.57 -3.47 -3.23
CA TYR A 100 4.20 -4.80 -3.14
C TYR A 100 5.68 -4.72 -2.75
N GLN A 101 6.45 -3.82 -3.34
CA GLN A 101 7.88 -3.63 -3.01
C GLN A 101 8.06 -3.10 -1.59
N LEU A 102 7.19 -2.19 -1.13
CA LEU A 102 7.19 -1.72 0.25
C LEU A 102 6.81 -2.84 1.24
N ALA A 103 5.83 -3.68 0.89
CA ALA A 103 5.50 -4.85 1.71
C ALA A 103 6.66 -5.85 1.76
N LEU A 104 7.33 -6.10 0.64
CA LEU A 104 8.49 -6.97 0.55
C LEU A 104 9.69 -6.43 1.33
N GLN A 105 9.98 -5.13 1.22
CA GLN A 105 11.05 -4.47 1.99
C GLN A 105 10.78 -4.53 3.50
N ARG A 106 9.53 -4.31 3.93
CA ARG A 106 9.16 -4.45 5.35
C ARG A 106 9.44 -5.87 5.86
N LYS A 107 9.08 -6.88 5.07
CA LYS A 107 9.35 -8.28 5.41
C LYS A 107 10.85 -8.59 5.47
N LEU A 108 11.60 -8.17 4.46
CA LEU A 108 13.06 -8.37 4.43
C LEU A 108 13.76 -7.68 5.60
N ASN A 109 13.34 -6.47 5.97
CA ASN A 109 13.89 -5.76 7.12
C ASN A 109 13.54 -6.47 8.44
N LEU A 110 12.32 -6.97 8.57
CA LEU A 110 11.91 -7.78 9.72
C LEU A 110 12.74 -9.05 9.84
N ASP A 111 12.93 -9.79 8.75
CA ASP A 111 13.75 -11.00 8.72
C ASP A 111 15.22 -10.71 9.06
N HIS A 112 15.75 -9.59 8.53
CA HIS A 112 17.13 -9.17 8.78
C HIS A 112 17.36 -8.82 10.25
N CYS A 113 16.51 -7.96 10.83
CA CYS A 113 16.57 -7.59 12.24
C CYS A 113 16.41 -8.80 13.16
N PHE A 114 15.52 -9.73 12.83
CA PHE A 114 15.34 -10.95 13.60
C PHE A 114 16.58 -11.85 13.55
N SER A 115 17.16 -12.03 12.36
CA SER A 115 18.39 -12.81 12.17
C SER A 115 19.57 -12.24 12.97
N ASP A 116 19.73 -10.92 12.95
CA ASP A 116 20.78 -10.25 13.72
C ASP A 116 20.54 -10.36 15.23
N GLY A 117 19.29 -10.23 15.69
CA GLY A 117 18.94 -10.49 17.08
C GLY A 117 19.34 -11.90 17.54
N LYS A 118 19.11 -12.92 16.71
CA LYS A 118 19.58 -14.29 16.99
C LYS A 118 21.11 -14.42 17.03
N LYS A 119 21.84 -13.73 16.15
CA LYS A 119 23.31 -13.74 16.19
C LYS A 119 23.82 -13.12 17.48
N PHE A 120 23.28 -11.97 17.90
CA PHE A 120 23.65 -11.35 19.16
C PHE A 120 23.34 -12.23 20.38
N LEU A 121 22.25 -13.00 20.36
CA LEU A 121 21.97 -14.00 21.38
C LEU A 121 23.02 -15.12 21.40
N ALA A 122 23.42 -15.62 20.24
CA ALA A 122 24.48 -16.64 20.15
C ALA A 122 25.85 -16.12 20.63
N GLU A 123 26.11 -14.81 20.50
CA GLU A 123 27.30 -14.14 21.03
C GLU A 123 27.20 -13.79 22.53
N GLY A 124 26.07 -14.09 23.19
CA GLY A 124 25.85 -13.76 24.59
C GLY A 124 25.61 -12.27 24.85
N LYS A 125 25.11 -11.53 23.85
CA LYS A 125 24.79 -10.09 23.93
C LYS A 125 23.26 -9.86 23.89
N PRO A 126 22.53 -10.22 24.94
CA PRO A 126 21.06 -10.17 24.93
C PRO A 126 20.50 -8.74 24.84
N SER A 127 21.25 -7.73 25.29
CA SER A 127 20.83 -6.32 25.18
C SER A 127 20.88 -5.80 23.75
N GLU A 128 21.83 -6.24 22.93
CA GLU A 128 21.89 -5.91 21.50
C GLU A 128 20.77 -6.66 20.74
N ALA A 129 20.51 -7.90 21.14
CA ALA A 129 19.39 -8.67 20.61
C ALA A 129 18.03 -8.00 20.86
N ASP A 130 17.79 -7.48 22.07
CA ASP A 130 16.56 -6.73 22.38
C ASP A 130 16.39 -5.49 21.51
N ALA A 131 17.48 -4.79 21.18
CA ALA A 131 17.42 -3.64 20.28
C ALA A 131 17.03 -4.07 18.85
N CYS A 132 17.64 -5.13 18.32
CA CYS A 132 17.29 -5.69 17.01
C CYS A 132 15.83 -6.17 16.96
N PHE A 133 15.39 -6.81 18.03
CA PHE A 133 14.02 -7.26 18.23
C PHE A 133 13.01 -6.12 18.32
N ALA A 134 13.34 -5.03 19.01
CA ALA A 134 12.51 -3.83 19.02
C ALA A 134 12.43 -3.16 17.64
N GLU A 135 13.52 -3.15 16.85
CA GLU A 135 13.50 -2.67 15.47
C GLU A 135 12.65 -3.57 14.55
N ALA A 136 12.74 -4.90 14.71
CA ALA A 136 11.90 -5.84 13.95
C ALA A 136 10.40 -5.58 14.18
N LEU A 137 9.99 -5.26 15.41
CA LEU A 137 8.61 -4.92 15.76
C LEU A 137 8.11 -3.62 15.13
N LYS A 138 8.99 -2.71 14.69
CA LYS A 138 8.56 -1.50 13.94
C LYS A 138 8.16 -1.82 12.51
N HIS A 139 8.66 -2.91 11.95
CA HIS A 139 8.34 -3.37 10.59
C HIS A 139 7.23 -4.42 10.56
N TYR A 140 6.79 -4.89 11.73
CA TYR A 140 5.67 -5.81 11.91
C TYR A 140 4.35 -5.14 11.51
N LYS A 141 3.57 -5.82 10.66
CA LYS A 141 2.22 -5.38 10.25
C LYS A 141 1.16 -6.46 10.49
N ASP A 142 1.47 -7.72 10.19
CA ASP A 142 0.52 -8.85 10.31
C ASP A 142 1.22 -10.18 10.70
N GLU A 143 2.50 -10.16 11.08
CA GLU A 143 3.30 -11.37 11.29
C GLU A 143 3.45 -11.70 12.77
N ASN A 144 2.32 -12.00 13.43
CA ASN A 144 2.25 -12.12 14.89
C ASN A 144 3.10 -13.29 15.44
N ALA A 145 3.45 -14.25 14.57
CA ALA A 145 4.38 -15.34 14.89
C ALA A 145 5.76 -14.84 15.36
N ILE A 146 6.13 -13.60 15.02
CA ILE A 146 7.40 -12.98 15.42
C ILE A 146 7.57 -12.98 16.95
N PHE A 147 6.50 -12.74 17.72
CA PHE A 147 6.56 -12.74 19.19
C PHE A 147 6.95 -14.11 19.75
N GLY A 148 6.39 -15.19 19.19
CA GLY A 148 6.72 -16.56 19.59
C GLY A 148 8.15 -16.92 19.22
N MET A 149 8.60 -16.52 18.03
CA MET A 149 9.97 -16.74 17.57
C MET A 149 11.01 -15.99 18.42
N MET A 150 10.72 -14.74 18.80
CA MET A 150 11.59 -13.93 19.68
C MET A 150 11.66 -14.51 21.09
N ALA A 151 10.50 -14.88 21.66
CA ALA A 151 10.44 -15.49 22.98
C ALA A 151 11.17 -16.83 23.03
N ARG A 152 11.02 -17.66 21.99
CA ARG A 152 11.77 -18.92 21.85
C ARG A 152 13.26 -18.69 21.69
N ALA A 153 13.69 -17.76 20.84
CA ALA A 153 15.10 -17.43 20.67
C ALA A 153 15.75 -16.97 21.99
N MET A 154 15.05 -16.15 22.77
CA MET A 154 15.51 -15.70 24.10
C MET A 154 15.56 -16.86 25.11
N MET A 155 14.57 -17.75 25.09
CA MET A 155 14.55 -18.94 25.93
C MET A 155 15.72 -19.88 25.60
N ASP A 156 15.97 -20.13 24.31
CA ASP A 156 17.09 -20.96 23.83
C ASP A 156 18.46 -20.36 24.22
N ALA A 157 18.54 -19.02 24.33
CA ALA A 157 19.72 -18.30 24.81
C ALA A 157 19.86 -18.30 26.35
N GLY A 158 18.91 -18.88 27.09
CA GLY A 158 18.89 -18.91 28.55
C GLY A 158 18.38 -17.62 29.21
N GLU A 159 17.88 -16.67 28.43
CA GLU A 159 17.38 -15.37 28.90
C GLU A 159 15.88 -15.43 29.25
N TYR A 160 15.53 -16.28 30.21
CA TYR A 160 14.14 -16.59 30.57
C TYR A 160 13.32 -15.36 31.00
N VAL A 161 13.94 -14.39 31.69
CA VAL A 161 13.26 -13.17 32.14
C VAL A 161 12.84 -12.29 30.95
N ARG A 162 13.71 -12.17 29.93
CA ARG A 162 13.42 -11.40 28.72
C ARG A 162 12.43 -12.14 27.82
N ALA A 163 12.57 -13.46 27.71
CA ALA A 163 11.63 -14.33 27.00
C ALA A 163 10.20 -14.18 27.52
N ILE A 164 10.01 -14.11 28.85
CA ILE A 164 8.71 -13.85 29.49
C ILE A 164 8.13 -12.49 29.06
N GLY A 165 8.96 -11.45 28.96
CA GLY A 165 8.54 -10.12 28.52
C GLY A 165 7.98 -10.13 27.09
N HIS A 166 8.71 -10.77 26.18
CA HIS A 166 8.30 -10.94 24.78
C HIS A 166 7.05 -11.82 24.67
N ALA A 167 6.98 -12.93 25.42
CA ALA A 167 5.82 -13.83 25.42
C ALA A 167 4.55 -13.14 25.91
N ARG A 168 4.64 -12.34 26.99
CA ARG A 168 3.51 -11.54 27.50
C ARG A 168 3.05 -10.47 26.51
N THR A 169 3.98 -9.88 25.78
CA THR A 169 3.65 -8.87 24.76
C THR A 169 2.91 -9.54 23.61
N GLY A 170 3.37 -10.71 23.16
CA GLY A 170 2.66 -11.52 22.18
C GLY A 170 1.27 -11.94 22.64
N LEU A 171 1.09 -12.36 23.90
CA LEU A 171 -0.22 -12.77 24.44
C LEU A 171 -1.20 -11.59 24.61
N LYS A 172 -0.73 -10.34 24.70
CA LYS A 172 -1.62 -9.18 24.67
C LYS A 172 -2.24 -9.00 23.29
N GLU A 173 -1.46 -9.25 22.23
CA GLU A 173 -1.92 -9.18 20.85
C GLU A 173 -2.68 -10.45 20.43
N MET A 174 -2.25 -11.61 20.92
CA MET A 174 -2.81 -12.94 20.65
C MET A 174 -3.09 -13.72 21.94
N PRO A 175 -4.21 -13.45 22.62
CA PRO A 175 -4.52 -14.06 23.91
C PRO A 175 -4.70 -15.59 23.87
N ASP A 176 -5.08 -16.14 22.70
CA ASP A 176 -5.33 -17.58 22.52
C ASP A 176 -4.14 -18.34 21.90
N ASP A 177 -2.95 -17.72 21.83
CA ASP A 177 -1.77 -18.38 21.27
C ASP A 177 -1.18 -19.41 22.25
N ALA A 178 -1.39 -20.68 21.93
CA ALA A 178 -0.94 -21.81 22.74
C ALA A 178 0.60 -21.93 22.85
N GLU A 179 1.34 -21.43 21.86
CA GLU A 179 2.79 -21.52 21.84
C GLU A 179 3.40 -20.49 22.79
N LEU A 180 2.89 -19.24 22.76
CA LEU A 180 3.30 -18.19 23.68
C LEU A 180 2.97 -18.54 25.14
N ALA A 181 1.81 -19.16 25.39
CA ALA A 181 1.43 -19.64 26.71
C ALA A 181 2.41 -20.72 27.23
N ARG A 182 2.79 -21.68 26.38
CA ARG A 182 3.79 -22.71 26.73
C ARG A 182 5.16 -22.12 27.04
N ILE A 183 5.65 -21.20 26.20
CA ILE A 183 6.95 -20.55 26.41
C ILE A 183 6.92 -19.76 27.74
N LEU A 184 5.82 -19.09 28.04
CA LEU A 184 5.66 -18.36 29.29
C LEU A 184 5.72 -19.29 30.52
N GLU A 185 5.00 -20.41 30.50
CA GLU A 185 5.03 -21.41 31.57
C GLU A 185 6.42 -22.02 31.75
N GLU A 186 7.06 -22.41 30.65
CA GLU A 186 8.37 -23.05 30.65
C GLU A 186 9.48 -22.10 31.15
N CYS A 187 9.50 -20.85 30.67
CA CYS A 187 10.42 -19.84 31.17
C CYS A 187 10.16 -19.50 32.65
N THR A 188 8.90 -19.53 33.10
CA THR A 188 8.56 -19.27 34.52
C THR A 188 9.09 -20.38 35.42
N ARG A 189 9.05 -21.63 34.96
CA ARG A 189 9.61 -22.79 35.67
C ARG A 189 11.15 -22.77 35.70
N LEU A 190 11.79 -22.46 34.58
CA LEU A 190 13.25 -22.44 34.45
C LEU A 190 13.92 -21.24 35.14
N ARG A 191 13.14 -20.21 35.48
CA ARG A 191 13.60 -19.06 36.28
C ARG A 191 13.76 -19.39 37.78
N GLN A 192 13.09 -20.43 38.29
CA GLN A 192 13.17 -20.86 39.70
C GLN A 192 14.45 -21.65 39.97
#